data_AF-C9JTV2-F1
#
_entry.id   AF-C9JTV2-F1
#
_cell.length_a   1.000
_cell.length_b   1.000
_cell.length_c   1.000
_cell.angle_alpha   90.00
_cell.angle_beta   90.00
_cell.angle_gamma   90.00
#
_symmetry.space_group_name_H-M   'P 1'
#
loop_
_entity.id
_entity.type
_entity.pdbx_description
1 polymer ?
#
loop_
_entity_poly.entity_id
_entity_poly.type
_entity_poly.pdbx_seq_one_letter_code
_entity_poly.pdbx_strand_id
1 'polypeptide(L)'
;MSGTKPDILWAPHHVDRFVVCDSELSLYHVESTVNSELKAGSLRLSEDSAATLLSINSDTPYMKCVAWYLNYDPECLLAVGQANGRVVLTSLGQDHNSKFKDLIGKEFVPKHARQCNTLAWNPLDSNWLAAGLDKHRADFSVLIWDICSK
;
A
#
# COMPACT_ATOMS: atom_id res chain seq x y z
N MET A 1 -19.26 -11.08 10.48
CA MET A 1 -18.00 -10.37 10.21
C MET A 1 -18.07 -9.90 8.77
N SER A 2 -18.12 -8.60 8.50
CA SER A 2 -18.07 -8.10 7.12
C SER A 2 -16.70 -8.46 6.55
N GLY A 3 -16.65 -9.24 5.47
CA GLY A 3 -15.40 -9.56 4.78
C GLY A 3 -14.64 -8.28 4.40
N THR A 4 -13.32 -8.35 4.37
CA THR A 4 -12.49 -7.31 3.76
C THR A 4 -12.94 -7.14 2.32
N LYS A 5 -13.33 -5.92 1.94
CA LYS A 5 -13.61 -5.60 0.55
C LYS A 5 -12.23 -5.37 -0.10
N PRO A 6 -11.86 -6.10 -1.16
CA PRO A 6 -10.61 -5.87 -1.85
C PRO A 6 -10.59 -4.44 -2.41
N ASP A 7 -9.41 -3.83 -2.39
CA ASP A 7 -9.17 -2.47 -2.91
C ASP A 7 -8.09 -2.48 -3.99
N ILE A 8 -8.07 -1.44 -4.83
CA ILE A 8 -7.10 -1.29 -5.92
C ILE A 8 -6.48 0.11 -5.86
N LEU A 9 -5.15 0.17 -5.82
CA LEU A 9 -4.40 1.41 -5.83
C LEU A 9 -3.57 1.51 -7.11
N TRP A 10 -3.76 2.55 -7.89
CA TRP A 10 -2.89 2.86 -9.03
C TRP A 10 -1.60 3.54 -8.56
N ALA A 11 -0.48 3.19 -9.18
CA ALA A 11 0.78 3.82 -8.86
C ALA A 11 0.73 5.31 -9.25
N PRO A 12 1.13 6.24 -8.38
CA PRO A 12 1.01 7.68 -8.64
C PRO A 12 1.89 8.17 -9.81
N HIS A 13 2.98 7.46 -10.11
CA HIS A 13 3.94 7.81 -11.17
C HIS A 13 4.03 6.80 -12.31
N HIS A 14 3.33 5.67 -12.21
CA HIS A 14 3.38 4.58 -13.20
C HIS A 14 1.94 4.22 -13.60
N VAL A 15 1.46 4.84 -14.68
CA VAL A 15 0.07 4.67 -15.18
C VAL A 15 -0.27 3.23 -15.56
N ASP A 16 0.76 2.41 -15.77
CA ASP A 16 0.74 1.02 -16.15
C ASP A 16 0.91 0.07 -14.96
N ARG A 17 0.79 0.54 -13.72
CA ARG A 17 0.94 -0.29 -12.52
C ARG A 17 -0.15 -0.04 -11.50
N PHE A 18 -0.60 -1.11 -10.87
CA PHE A 18 -1.55 -1.06 -9.77
C PHE A 18 -1.29 -2.16 -8.76
N VAL A 19 -1.74 -1.95 -7.52
CA VAL A 19 -1.69 -2.92 -6.44
C VAL A 19 -3.10 -3.33 -6.08
N VAL A 20 -3.34 -4.64 -6.00
CA VAL A 20 -4.54 -5.22 -5.41
C VAL A 20 -4.27 -5.45 -3.93
N CYS A 21 -5.17 -4.96 -3.08
CA CYS A 21 -5.10 -5.06 -1.62
C CYS A 21 -6.25 -5.95 -1.13
N ASP A 22 -5.97 -7.21 -0.80
CA ASP A 22 -6.95 -8.13 -0.23
C ASP A 22 -6.40 -8.82 1.03
N SER A 23 -6.21 -10.14 1.02
CA SER A 23 -5.47 -10.85 2.06
C SER A 23 -3.97 -10.62 1.97
N GLU A 24 -3.50 -10.21 0.80
CA GLU A 24 -2.12 -9.89 0.48
C GLU A 24 -2.07 -8.67 -0.45
N LEU A 25 -0.88 -8.12 -0.63
CA LEU A 25 -0.61 -7.02 -1.56
C LEU A 25 0.02 -7.58 -2.83
N SER A 26 -0.64 -7.40 -3.97
CA SER A 26 -0.18 -7.93 -5.26
C SER A 26 0.02 -6.81 -6.26
N LEU A 27 1.26 -6.58 -6.70
CA LEU A 27 1.63 -5.58 -7.70
C LEU A 27 1.49 -6.16 -9.10
N TYR A 28 0.76 -5.46 -9.97
CA TYR A 28 0.57 -5.80 -11.36
C TYR A 28 1.11 -4.71 -12.28
N HIS A 29 1.54 -5.14 -13.46
CA HIS A 29 1.87 -4.27 -14.58
C HIS A 29 0.93 -4.54 -15.76
N VAL A 30 0.32 -3.48 -16.28
CA VAL A 30 -0.58 -3.50 -17.43
C VAL A 30 0.22 -3.31 -18.71
N GLU A 31 0.07 -4.27 -19.63
CA GLU A 31 0.69 -4.22 -20.94
C GLU A 31 -0.40 -4.32 -22.03
N SER A 32 -0.14 -3.67 -23.17
CA SER A 32 -0.97 -3.85 -24.35
C SER A 32 -0.68 -5.21 -24.99
N THR A 33 -1.73 -5.91 -25.39
CA THR A 33 -1.64 -7.18 -26.11
C THR A 33 -1.88 -7.02 -27.61
N VAL A 34 -1.95 -5.80 -28.10
CA VAL A 34 -2.02 -5.53 -29.55
C VAL A 34 -0.70 -5.99 -30.15
N ASN A 35 -0.74 -7.10 -30.89
CA ASN A 35 0.41 -7.77 -31.53
C ASN A 35 1.35 -8.56 -30.59
N SER A 36 0.96 -8.86 -29.36
CA SER A 36 1.77 -9.65 -28.42
C SER A 36 0.97 -10.81 -27.82
N GLU A 37 1.59 -11.99 -27.76
CA GLU A 37 1.02 -13.14 -27.06
C GLU A 37 1.00 -12.86 -25.54
N LEU A 38 -0.04 -13.35 -24.86
CA LEU A 38 -0.10 -13.25 -23.40
C LEU A 38 1.07 -14.00 -22.78
N LYS A 39 1.81 -13.32 -21.90
CA LYS A 39 2.77 -13.99 -21.03
C LYS A 39 2.01 -14.98 -20.12
N ALA A 40 2.58 -16.15 -19.90
CA ALA A 40 2.01 -17.16 -19.01
C ALA A 40 1.78 -16.56 -17.60
N GLY A 41 0.57 -16.75 -17.05
CA GLY A 41 0.18 -16.17 -15.76
C GLY A 41 -0.36 -14.74 -15.83
N SER A 42 -0.47 -14.12 -17.02
CA SER A 42 -1.10 -12.81 -17.17
C SER A 42 -2.62 -12.90 -17.06
N LEU A 43 -3.23 -11.95 -16.35
CA LEU A 43 -4.67 -11.77 -16.26
C LEU A 43 -5.15 -10.88 -17.41
N ARG A 44 -6.05 -11.39 -18.25
CA ARG A 44 -6.70 -10.61 -19.31
C ARG A 44 -7.58 -9.53 -18.68
N LEU A 45 -7.31 -8.25 -18.96
CA LEU A 45 -8.12 -7.11 -18.48
C LEU A 45 -9.19 -6.69 -19.49
N SER A 46 -8.83 -6.69 -20.77
CA SER A 46 -9.73 -6.37 -21.89
C SER A 46 -9.20 -6.98 -23.20
N GLU A 47 -9.84 -6.69 -24.34
CA GLU A 47 -9.43 -7.22 -25.65
C GLU A 47 -7.97 -6.87 -26.01
N ASP A 48 -7.50 -5.70 -25.59
CA ASP A 48 -6.20 -5.15 -25.98
C ASP A 48 -5.22 -4.95 -24.80
N SER A 49 -5.58 -5.37 -23.59
CA SER A 49 -4.74 -5.24 -22.40
C SER A 49 -4.77 -6.45 -21.46
N ALA A 50 -3.64 -6.67 -20.80
CA ALA A 50 -3.46 -7.71 -19.80
C ALA A 50 -2.57 -7.22 -18.65
N ALA A 51 -2.78 -7.78 -17.46
CA ALA A 51 -2.00 -7.52 -16.27
C ALA A 51 -1.07 -8.70 -15.97
N THR A 52 0.23 -8.43 -15.90
CA THR A 52 1.25 -9.39 -15.44
C THR A 52 1.53 -9.14 -13.97
N LEU A 53 1.49 -10.19 -13.14
CA LEU A 53 1.88 -10.11 -11.73
C LEU A 53 3.40 -9.89 -11.63
N LEU A 54 3.81 -8.86 -10.89
CA LEU A 54 5.22 -8.54 -10.65
C LEU A 54 5.73 -9.03 -9.30
N SER A 55 4.94 -8.87 -8.24
CA SER A 55 5.34 -9.22 -6.87
C SER A 55 4.14 -9.39 -5.94
N ILE A 56 4.32 -10.17 -4.87
CA ILE A 56 3.33 -10.37 -3.81
C ILE A 56 4.00 -10.11 -2.46
N ASN A 57 3.27 -9.47 -1.53
CA ASN A 57 3.62 -9.40 -0.11
C ASN A 57 2.45 -9.88 0.74
N SER A 58 2.66 -10.99 1.46
CA SER A 58 1.68 -11.61 2.35
C SER A 58 2.03 -11.41 3.84
N ASP A 59 3.06 -10.61 4.16
CA ASP A 59 3.59 -10.38 5.51
C ASP A 59 2.83 -9.28 6.28
N THR A 60 1.67 -8.86 5.77
CA THR A 60 0.86 -7.77 6.35
C THR A 60 -0.53 -8.28 6.79
N PRO A 61 -0.60 -9.07 7.87
CA PRO A 61 -1.86 -9.68 8.31
C PRO A 61 -2.85 -8.61 8.82
N TYR A 62 -4.14 -8.95 8.72
CA TYR A 62 -5.23 -8.11 9.22
C TYR A 62 -5.28 -6.70 8.62
N MET A 63 -4.86 -6.57 7.36
CA MET A 63 -4.95 -5.34 6.57
C MET A 63 -6.38 -4.81 6.49
N LYS A 64 -6.53 -3.49 6.64
CA LYS A 64 -7.81 -2.78 6.63
C LYS A 64 -7.85 -1.62 5.65
N CYS A 65 -6.74 -0.91 5.49
CA CYS A 65 -6.59 0.16 4.52
C CYS A 65 -5.13 0.25 4.07
N VAL A 66 -4.91 0.77 2.87
CA VAL A 66 -3.58 0.91 2.26
C VAL A 66 -3.48 2.28 1.62
N ALA A 67 -2.30 2.90 1.66
CA ALA A 67 -2.02 4.13 0.93
C ALA A 67 -0.66 4.05 0.24
N TRP A 68 -0.65 4.33 -1.07
CA TRP A 68 0.58 4.37 -1.86
C TRP A 68 1.33 5.68 -1.64
N TYR A 69 2.62 5.57 -1.35
CA TYR A 69 3.52 6.70 -1.18
C TYR A 69 3.60 7.59 -2.43
N LEU A 70 3.48 8.91 -2.23
CA LEU A 70 3.29 9.84 -3.35
C LEU A 70 4.59 10.26 -4.05
N ASN A 71 5.78 9.94 -3.53
CA ASN A 71 7.04 10.25 -4.22
C ASN A 71 7.54 9.06 -5.05
N TYR A 72 8.44 9.36 -5.99
CA TYR A 72 9.04 8.37 -6.88
C TYR A 72 10.02 7.42 -6.16
N ASP A 73 10.78 7.95 -5.19
CA ASP A 73 11.76 7.20 -4.39
C ASP A 73 11.34 7.24 -2.91
N PRO A 74 11.12 6.08 -2.26
CA PRO A 74 11.30 4.72 -2.79
C PRO A 74 10.14 4.23 -3.65
N GLU A 75 10.47 3.43 -4.66
CA GLU A 75 9.49 2.84 -5.57
C GLU A 75 8.54 1.89 -4.82
N CYS A 76 7.25 1.97 -5.13
CA CYS A 76 6.19 1.09 -4.61
C CYS A 76 6.16 0.97 -3.06
N LEU A 77 6.49 2.04 -2.32
CA LEU A 77 6.28 2.09 -0.88
C LEU A 77 4.79 2.26 -0.55
N LEU A 78 4.32 1.46 0.38
CA LEU A 78 2.93 1.38 0.82
C LEU A 78 2.87 1.51 2.33
N ALA A 79 1.91 2.30 2.83
CA ALA A 79 1.49 2.25 4.23
C ALA A 79 0.28 1.33 4.36
N VAL A 80 0.31 0.42 5.34
CA VAL A 80 -0.73 -0.57 5.56
C VAL A 80 -1.29 -0.42 6.98
N GLY A 81 -2.56 -0.05 7.08
CA GLY A 81 -3.29 0.08 8.33
C GLY A 81 -3.98 -1.23 8.70
N GLN A 82 -3.85 -1.64 9.96
CA GLN A 82 -4.31 -2.93 10.46
C GLN A 82 -5.53 -2.83 11.39
N ALA A 83 -6.19 -3.96 11.63
CA ALA A 83 -7.35 -4.07 12.52
C ALA A 83 -7.06 -3.69 13.99
N ASN A 84 -5.81 -3.79 14.43
CA ASN A 84 -5.37 -3.37 15.76
C ASN A 84 -4.93 -1.89 15.80
N GLY A 85 -4.97 -1.18 14.67
CA GLY A 85 -4.60 0.23 14.55
C GLY A 85 -3.15 0.49 14.21
N ARG A 86 -2.30 -0.54 14.19
CA ARG A 86 -0.92 -0.39 13.72
C ARG A 86 -0.91 0.00 12.25
N VAL A 87 0.10 0.78 11.91
CA VAL A 87 0.42 1.12 10.54
C VAL A 87 1.83 0.64 10.27
N VAL A 88 2.02 -0.18 9.24
CA VAL A 88 3.34 -0.68 8.83
C VAL A 88 3.67 -0.18 7.44
N LEU A 89 4.92 0.19 7.23
CA LEU A 89 5.43 0.51 5.90
C LEU A 89 5.99 -0.75 5.24
N THR A 90 5.62 -0.99 3.99
CA THR A 90 6.12 -2.12 3.19
C THR A 90 6.40 -1.65 1.77
N SER A 91 7.15 -2.43 0.99
CA SER A 91 7.41 -2.13 -0.42
C SER A 91 7.26 -3.39 -1.27
N LEU A 92 6.79 -3.16 -2.49
CA LEU A 92 6.72 -4.15 -3.57
C LEU A 92 7.72 -3.85 -4.69
N GLY A 93 8.53 -2.81 -4.52
CA GLY A 93 9.54 -2.39 -5.49
C GLY A 93 10.75 -3.32 -5.49
N GLN A 94 11.46 -3.38 -6.61
CA GLN A 94 12.69 -4.18 -6.74
C GLN A 94 13.95 -3.39 -6.39
N ASP A 95 13.82 -2.12 -5.97
CA ASP A 95 14.97 -1.29 -5.64
C ASP A 95 15.56 -1.63 -4.27
N HIS A 96 16.48 -2.59 -4.29
CA HIS A 96 17.30 -2.99 -3.16
C HIS A 96 18.40 -1.98 -2.81
N ASN A 97 18.44 -0.77 -3.36
CA ASN A 97 19.44 0.25 -3.03
C ASN A 97 18.84 1.58 -2.55
N SER A 98 17.54 1.63 -2.31
CA SER A 98 16.90 2.86 -1.82
C SER A 98 17.45 3.26 -0.44
N LYS A 99 17.59 4.58 -0.23
CA LYS A 99 17.94 5.19 1.08
C LYS A 99 16.87 4.92 2.16
N PHE A 100 15.78 4.28 1.78
CA PHE A 100 14.57 4.09 2.56
C PHE A 100 14.37 2.64 3.01
N LYS A 101 15.39 1.79 2.91
CA LYS A 101 15.35 0.43 3.49
C LYS A 101 14.92 0.43 4.94
N ASP A 102 15.37 1.40 5.72
CA ASP A 102 15.05 1.54 7.14
C ASP A 102 13.57 1.89 7.39
N LEU A 103 12.83 2.32 6.35
CA LEU A 103 11.39 2.52 6.44
C LEU A 103 10.63 1.20 6.33
N ILE A 104 11.14 0.20 5.61
CA ILE A 104 10.42 -1.06 5.40
C ILE A 104 10.35 -1.84 6.72
N GLY A 105 9.13 -2.24 7.10
CA GLY A 105 8.84 -2.87 8.39
C GLY A 105 8.69 -1.88 9.54
N LYS A 106 8.88 -0.57 9.32
CA LYS A 106 8.65 0.44 10.36
C LYS A 106 7.18 0.46 10.76
N GLU A 107 6.93 0.36 12.06
CA GLU A 107 5.59 0.36 12.64
C GLU A 107 5.28 1.69 13.35
N PHE A 108 4.06 2.18 13.14
CA PHE A 108 3.47 3.28 13.89
C PHE A 108 2.27 2.73 14.67
N VAL A 109 2.36 2.84 16.00
CA VAL A 109 1.44 2.15 16.91
C VAL A 109 0.64 3.18 17.71
N PRO A 110 -0.70 3.18 17.63
CA PRO A 110 -1.53 4.03 18.48
C PRO A 110 -1.44 3.56 19.93
N LYS A 111 -1.65 4.49 20.88
CA LYS A 111 -1.62 4.17 22.32
C LYS A 111 -2.65 3.11 22.72
N HIS A 112 -3.81 3.08 22.07
CA HIS A 112 -4.86 2.08 22.31
C HIS A 112 -5.22 1.35 21.02
N ALA A 113 -5.20 0.02 21.04
CA ALA A 113 -5.51 -0.79 19.87
C ALA A 113 -6.97 -0.60 19.42
N ARG A 114 -7.15 -0.27 18.15
CA ARG A 114 -8.45 0.01 17.51
C ARG A 114 -8.26 0.09 15.99
N GLN A 115 -9.27 -0.22 15.19
CA GLN A 115 -9.09 -0.35 13.74
C GLN A 115 -8.55 0.92 13.08
N CYS A 116 -7.57 0.76 12.18
CA CYS A 116 -7.19 1.78 11.22
C CYS A 116 -8.07 1.66 9.98
N ASN A 117 -8.85 2.69 9.71
CA ASN A 117 -9.87 2.72 8.65
C ASN A 117 -9.39 3.41 7.38
N THR A 118 -8.45 4.35 7.49
CA THR A 118 -7.94 5.12 6.35
C THR A 118 -6.53 5.62 6.61
N LEU A 119 -5.77 5.76 5.54
CA LEU A 119 -4.44 6.32 5.52
C LEU A 119 -4.35 7.39 4.44
N ALA A 120 -3.62 8.46 4.72
CA ALA A 120 -3.37 9.51 3.75
C ALA A 120 -1.96 10.07 3.90
N TRP A 121 -1.23 10.09 2.80
CA TRP A 121 0.04 10.81 2.69
C TRP A 121 -0.23 12.29 2.48
N ASN A 122 0.58 13.15 3.08
CA ASN A 122 0.56 14.57 2.76
C ASN A 122 1.11 14.76 1.32
N PRO A 123 0.36 15.44 0.44
CA PRO A 123 0.75 15.61 -0.98
C PRO A 123 1.88 16.62 -1.21
N LEU A 124 2.19 17.48 -0.23
CA LEU A 124 3.25 18.48 -0.31
C LEU A 124 4.53 18.05 0.40
N ASP A 125 4.40 17.28 1.49
CA ASP A 125 5.53 16.74 2.25
C ASP A 125 5.25 15.29 2.60
N SER A 126 5.73 14.38 1.75
CA SER A 126 5.39 12.96 1.86
C SER A 126 5.95 12.27 3.10
N ASN A 127 6.79 12.94 3.91
CA ASN A 127 7.19 12.37 5.19
C ASN A 127 6.02 12.24 6.16
N TRP A 128 4.96 13.03 5.98
CA TRP A 128 3.80 13.01 6.87
C TRP A 128 2.75 11.99 6.42
N LEU A 129 2.42 11.09 7.34
CA LEU A 129 1.39 10.08 7.19
C LEU A 129 0.31 10.26 8.24
N ALA A 130 -0.95 10.41 7.80
CA ALA A 130 -2.12 10.46 8.66
C ALA A 130 -2.83 9.10 8.70
N ALA A 131 -3.29 8.69 9.88
CA ALA A 131 -4.13 7.53 10.08
C ALA A 131 -5.46 7.91 10.73
N GLY A 132 -6.57 7.50 10.10
CA GLY A 132 -7.91 7.59 10.66
C GLY A 132 -8.28 6.30 11.35
N LEU A 133 -8.51 6.39 12.65
CA LEU A 133 -8.76 5.28 13.57
C LEU A 133 -10.19 5.31 14.10
N ASP A 134 -10.68 4.16 14.54
CA ASP A 134 -11.91 4.09 15.32
C ASP A 134 -11.87 5.02 16.54
N LYS A 135 -13.06 5.43 17.02
CA LYS A 135 -13.16 6.27 18.22
C LYS A 135 -12.68 5.51 19.46
N HIS A 136 -11.96 6.22 20.32
CA HIS A 136 -11.60 5.73 21.65
C HIS A 136 -11.76 6.87 22.66
N ARG A 137 -12.37 6.60 23.82
CA ARG A 137 -12.74 7.65 24.79
C ARG A 137 -11.57 8.46 25.35
N ALA A 138 -10.37 7.87 25.31
CA ALA A 138 -9.16 8.40 25.93
C ALA A 138 -8.03 8.62 24.91
N ASP A 139 -8.37 8.74 23.62
CA ASP A 139 -7.37 8.86 22.55
C ASP A 139 -7.94 9.56 21.31
N PHE A 140 -7.05 10.03 20.44
CA PHE A 140 -7.44 10.74 19.22
C PHE A 140 -7.79 9.76 18.09
N SER A 141 -8.86 10.03 17.34
CA SER A 141 -9.22 9.24 16.16
C SER A 141 -8.36 9.54 14.93
N VAL A 142 -7.51 10.55 14.98
CA VAL A 142 -6.57 10.88 13.91
C VAL A 142 -5.19 11.02 14.50
N LEU A 143 -4.24 10.27 13.97
CA LEU A 143 -2.82 10.40 14.31
C LEU A 143 -2.05 10.80 13.06
N ILE A 144 -1.00 11.60 13.27
CA ILE A 144 -0.11 12.06 12.21
C ILE A 144 1.32 11.72 12.66
N TRP A 145 2.07 11.06 11.78
CA TRP A 145 3.45 10.69 12.02
C TRP A 145 4.35 11.26 10.94
N ASP A 146 5.55 11.67 11.33
CA ASP A 146 6.68 11.83 10.43
C ASP A 146 7.36 10.46 10.29
N ILE A 147 7.36 9.89 9.08
CA ILE A 147 7.93 8.57 8.84
C ILE A 147 9.45 8.55 8.99
N CYS A 148 10.11 9.70 8.94
CA CYS A 148 11.55 9.84 9.12
C CYS A 148 11.94 10.13 10.58
N SER A 149 10.98 10.31 11.50
CA SER A 149 11.29 10.52 12.91
C SER A 149 11.99 9.29 13.50
N LYS A 150 12.98 9.51 14.37
CA LYS A 150 13.67 8.43 15.08
C LYS A 150 12.79 7.72 16.10
#